data_AF-A0A059ASN9-F1
#
_entry.id   AF-A0A059ASN9-F1
#
_cell.length_a   1.000
_cell.length_b   1.000
_cell.length_c   1.000
_cell.angle_alpha   90.00
_cell.angle_beta   90.00
_cell.angle_gamma   90.00
#
_symmetry.space_group_name_H-M   'P 1'
#
loop_
_entity.id
_entity.type
_entity.pdbx_description
1 polymer ?
#
loop_
_entity_poly.entity_id
_entity_poly.type
_entity_poly.pdbx_seq_one_letter_code
_entity_poly.pdbx_strand_id
1 'polypeptide(L)'
;MSFYGIVGLFISSYLWCTISWNVGSGYDRLDRKEGIVCIFRWGFPRKNRRIFLRFRMKDIQSIRIEVKEGIYAHHVLYMEIKGQGAVPLMRTDENLTPREIEQKAAELAYFLCVPIEVF
;
A
#
# COMPACT_ATOMS: atom_id res chain seq x y z
N MET A 1 4.09 -3.59 42.65
CA MET A 1 3.27 -4.52 41.82
C MET A 1 2.23 -3.79 40.96
N SER A 2 1.53 -2.77 41.47
CA SER A 2 0.51 -2.02 40.71
C SER A 2 1.02 -1.18 39.53
N PHE A 3 2.31 -0.84 39.51
CA PHE A 3 2.91 -0.01 38.48
C PHE A 3 2.84 -0.65 37.08
N TYR A 4 3.07 -1.97 36.99
CA TYR A 4 2.98 -2.71 35.73
C TYR A 4 1.54 -2.82 35.21
N GLY A 5 0.55 -2.87 36.11
CA GLY A 5 -0.87 -2.87 35.74
C GLY A 5 -1.31 -1.56 35.10
N ILE A 6 -0.83 -0.43 35.62
CA ILE A 6 -1.11 0.90 35.05
C ILE A 6 -0.50 1.02 33.65
N VAL A 7 0.75 0.59 33.47
CA VAL A 7 1.42 0.58 32.15
C VAL A 7 0.66 -0.30 31.16
N GLY A 8 0.22 -1.50 31.57
CA GLY A 8 -0.58 -2.39 30.75
C GLY A 8 -1.92 -1.77 30.30
N LEU A 9 -2.60 -1.05 31.20
CA LEU A 9 -3.84 -0.34 30.88
C LEU A 9 -3.62 0.77 29.85
N PHE A 10 -2.53 1.54 29.97
CA PHE A 10 -2.20 2.58 28.98
C PHE A 10 -1.89 1.99 27.61
N ILE A 11 -1.13 0.89 27.55
CA ILE A 11 -0.80 0.21 26.29
C ILE A 11 -2.06 -0.39 25.65
N SER A 12 -2.91 -1.04 26.45
CA SER A 12 -4.16 -1.63 25.97
C SER A 12 -5.13 -0.56 25.45
N SER A 13 -5.28 0.54 26.18
CA SER A 13 -6.09 1.69 25.75
C SER A 13 -5.55 2.31 24.46
N TYR A 14 -4.23 2.45 24.33
CA TYR A 14 -3.58 2.93 23.12
C TYR A 14 -3.86 2.01 21.92
N LEU A 15 -3.67 0.69 22.08
CA LEU A 15 -3.98 -0.28 21.02
C LEU A 15 -5.45 -0.21 20.62
N TRP A 16 -6.36 -0.19 21.60
CA TRP A 16 -7.80 -0.08 21.33
C TRP A 16 -8.15 1.19 20.55
N CYS A 17 -7.56 2.32 20.92
CA CYS A 17 -7.68 3.57 20.16
C CYS A 17 -7.14 3.45 18.74
N THR A 18 -5.99 2.81 18.51
CA THR A 18 -5.44 2.62 17.15
C THR A 18 -6.35 1.79 16.25
N ILE A 19 -6.97 0.74 16.81
CA ILE A 19 -7.95 -0.10 16.10
C ILE A 19 -9.23 0.68 15.82
N SER A 20 -9.79 1.34 16.84
CA SER A 20 -11.02 2.16 16.70
C SER A 20 -10.86 3.28 15.67
N TRP A 21 -9.67 3.85 15.58
CA TRP A 21 -9.36 4.94 14.64
C TRP A 21 -8.97 4.46 13.23
N ASN A 22 -8.90 3.13 13.05
CA ASN A 22 -8.57 2.43 11.81
C ASN A 22 -7.29 2.97 11.15
N VAL A 23 -6.25 3.15 11.97
CA VAL A 23 -4.94 3.66 11.54
C VAL A 23 -4.28 2.65 10.60
N GLY A 24 -3.84 3.09 9.42
CA GLY A 24 -3.27 2.23 8.39
C GLY A 24 -4.30 1.67 7.40
N SER A 25 -5.60 1.88 7.64
CA SER A 25 -6.64 1.50 6.68
C SER A 25 -6.62 2.37 5.43
N GLY A 26 -7.26 1.91 4.38
CA GLY A 26 -7.18 2.53 3.07
C GLY A 26 -7.77 1.64 2.00
N TYR A 27 -7.97 2.22 0.83
CA TYR A 27 -8.41 1.49 -0.35
C TYR A 27 -7.73 2.12 -1.57
N ASP A 28 -7.54 1.28 -2.58
CA ASP A 28 -6.98 1.67 -3.85
C ASP A 28 -8.10 1.55 -4.88
N ARG A 29 -8.48 2.67 -5.47
CA ARG A 29 -9.60 2.76 -6.43
C ARG A 29 -9.03 3.03 -7.81
N LEU A 30 -9.27 2.10 -8.72
CA LEU A 30 -8.84 2.15 -10.12
C LEU A 30 -10.06 2.32 -11.02
N ASP A 31 -10.37 3.55 -11.42
CA ASP A 31 -11.53 3.84 -12.27
C ASP A 31 -11.11 4.00 -13.75
N ARG A 32 -11.37 2.97 -14.57
CA ARG A 32 -11.09 2.98 -16.02
C ARG A 32 -11.93 3.99 -16.80
N LYS A 33 -13.16 4.27 -16.33
CA LYS A 33 -14.09 5.22 -16.98
C LYS A 33 -13.66 6.67 -16.82
N GLU A 34 -13.18 7.03 -15.63
CA GLU A 34 -12.67 8.38 -15.37
C GLU A 34 -11.20 8.53 -15.79
N GLY A 35 -10.48 7.42 -15.92
CA GLY A 35 -9.05 7.42 -16.25
C GLY A 35 -8.17 7.85 -15.06
N ILE A 36 -8.61 7.51 -13.84
CA ILE A 36 -8.04 8.05 -12.59
C ILE A 36 -7.73 6.90 -11.64
N VAL A 37 -6.55 6.98 -11.02
CA VAL A 37 -6.10 6.10 -9.95
C VAL A 37 -6.09 6.91 -8.66
N CYS A 38 -6.82 6.43 -7.65
CA CYS A 38 -6.91 7.05 -6.34
C CYS A 38 -6.36 6.08 -5.30
N ILE A 39 -5.26 6.46 -4.64
CA ILE A 39 -4.70 5.74 -3.50
C ILE A 39 -5.09 6.51 -2.25
N PHE A 40 -5.86 5.87 -1.38
CA PHE A 40 -6.29 6.46 -0.14
C PHE A 40 -5.75 5.67 1.05
N ARG A 41 -5.07 6.37 1.95
CA ARG A 41 -4.54 5.82 3.20
C ARG A 41 -4.90 6.71 4.39
N TRP A 42 -5.37 6.09 5.46
CA TRP A 42 -5.60 6.69 6.77
C TRP A 42 -4.32 6.58 7.60
N GLY A 43 -3.73 7.72 7.92
CA GLY A 43 -2.62 7.82 8.85
C GLY A 43 -3.07 7.97 10.31
N PHE A 44 -2.09 8.16 11.18
CA PHE A 44 -2.31 8.44 12.59
C PHE A 44 -3.15 9.72 12.78
N PRO A 45 -3.95 9.83 13.85
CA PRO A 45 -4.66 11.07 14.22
C PRO A 45 -3.71 12.27 14.34
N ARG A 46 -3.51 13.00 13.24
CA ARG A 46 -2.77 14.26 13.19
C ARG A 46 -3.40 15.17 12.13
N LYS A 47 -2.94 16.42 12.01
CA LYS A 47 -3.48 17.41 11.06
C LYS A 47 -3.54 16.89 9.60
N ASN A 48 -2.58 16.06 9.18
CA ASN A 48 -2.59 15.38 7.87
C ASN A 48 -2.97 13.89 8.01
N ARG A 49 -4.14 13.61 8.59
CA ARG A 49 -4.63 12.23 8.81
C ARG A 49 -4.90 11.47 7.50
N ARG A 50 -5.19 12.17 6.40
CA ARG A 50 -5.57 11.56 5.12
C ARG A 50 -4.46 11.76 4.09
N ILE A 51 -3.90 10.66 3.61
CA ILE A 51 -3.04 10.65 2.43
C ILE A 51 -3.95 10.29 1.26
N PHE A 52 -4.24 11.27 0.43
CA PHE A 52 -5.03 11.10 -0.79
C PHE A 52 -4.16 11.44 -1.98
N LEU A 53 -3.76 10.41 -2.72
CA LEU A 53 -2.95 10.54 -3.92
C LEU A 53 -3.86 10.22 -5.11
N ARG A 54 -4.02 11.19 -6.01
CA ARG A 54 -4.83 11.07 -7.23
C ARG A 54 -3.93 11.23 -8.44
N PHE A 55 -3.92 10.22 -9.29
CA PHE A 55 -3.11 10.16 -10.49
C PHE A 55 -4.00 9.97 -11.70
N ARG A 56 -3.55 10.47 -12.86
CA ARG A 56 -4.17 10.12 -14.13
C ARG A 56 -3.53 8.85 -14.65
N MET A 57 -4.33 8.01 -15.31
CA MET A 57 -3.85 6.79 -15.94
C MET A 57 -2.72 7.05 -16.95
N LYS A 58 -2.74 8.22 -17.60
CA LYS A 58 -1.71 8.65 -18.56
C LYS A 58 -0.32 8.89 -17.95
N ASP A 59 -0.28 9.13 -16.64
CA ASP A 59 0.97 9.43 -15.93
C ASP A 59 1.65 8.15 -15.42
N ILE A 60 0.98 6.99 -15.54
CA ILE A 60 1.51 5.68 -15.18
C ILE A 60 2.43 5.19 -16.30
N GLN A 61 3.69 4.90 -15.98
CA GLN A 61 4.66 4.45 -16.97
C GLN A 61 4.76 2.93 -17.01
N SER A 62 5.00 2.32 -15.85
CA SER A 62 5.25 0.88 -15.73
C SER A 62 4.79 0.36 -14.37
N ILE A 63 4.61 -0.95 -14.30
CA ILE A 63 4.50 -1.68 -13.03
C ILE A 63 5.85 -2.33 -12.78
N ARG A 64 6.48 -1.96 -11.67
CA ARG A 64 7.78 -2.46 -11.27
C ARG A 64 7.62 -3.53 -10.20
N ILE A 65 8.19 -4.71 -10.43
CA ILE A 65 8.30 -5.79 -9.44
C ILE A 65 9.73 -5.73 -8.92
N GLU A 66 9.90 -5.45 -7.62
CA GLU A 66 11.21 -5.61 -6.97
C GLU A 66 11.21 -6.86 -6.12
N VAL A 67 12.23 -7.69 -6.29
CA VAL A 67 12.50 -8.82 -5.39
C VAL A 67 13.38 -8.33 -4.25
N LYS A 68 12.82 -8.22 -3.04
CA LYS A 68 13.62 -7.94 -1.85
C LYS A 68 14.31 -9.22 -1.39
N GLU A 69 15.59 -9.34 -1.72
CA GLU A 69 16.45 -10.40 -1.21
C GLU A 69 16.80 -10.14 0.27
N GLY A 70 16.38 -11.07 1.14
CA GLY A 70 16.58 -11.04 2.59
C GLY A 70 16.31 -12.43 3.18
N ILE A 71 16.16 -12.54 4.51
CA ILE A 71 15.87 -13.83 5.17
C ILE A 71 14.56 -14.46 4.64
N TYR A 72 13.62 -13.62 4.21
CA TYR A 72 12.43 -14.00 3.45
C TYR A 72 12.41 -13.20 2.15
N ALA A 73 12.65 -13.89 1.02
CA ALA A 73 12.44 -13.32 -0.30
C ALA A 73 10.94 -13.04 -0.50
N HIS A 74 10.59 -11.77 -0.67
CA HIS A 74 9.22 -11.36 -0.98
C HIS A 74 9.25 -10.35 -2.11
N HIS A 75 8.25 -10.43 -2.99
CA HIS A 75 8.13 -9.55 -4.15
C HIS A 75 7.25 -8.37 -3.74
N VAL A 76 7.67 -7.15 -4.08
CA VAL A 76 6.89 -5.94 -3.83
C VAL A 76 6.51 -5.31 -5.16
N LEU A 77 5.22 -5.01 -5.31
CA LEU A 77 4.69 -4.31 -6.48
C LEU A 77 4.74 -2.81 -6.26
N TYR A 78 5.44 -2.14 -7.17
CA TYR A 78 5.50 -0.71 -7.29
C TYR A 78 4.85 -0.26 -8.59
N MET A 79 4.27 0.92 -8.55
CA MET A 79 3.72 1.62 -9.68
C MET A 79 4.59 2.83 -9.97
N GLU A 80 5.18 2.88 -11.15
CA GLU A 80 6.01 4.01 -11.53
C GLU A 80 5.16 5.10 -12.18
N ILE A 81 5.22 6.28 -11.57
CA ILE A 81 4.41 7.43 -11.97
C ILE A 81 5.35 8.55 -12.43
N LYS A 82 5.09 9.04 -13.63
CA LYS A 82 5.85 10.12 -14.26
C LYS A 82 5.86 11.35 -13.36
N GLY A 83 7.03 11.68 -12.82
CA GLY A 83 7.29 12.88 -12.01
C GLY A 83 6.98 12.78 -10.52
N GLN A 84 6.43 11.67 -10.01
CA GLN A 84 6.19 11.46 -8.57
C GLN A 84 6.93 10.25 -7.97
N GLY A 85 7.54 9.41 -8.82
CA GLY A 85 8.35 8.26 -8.39
C GLY A 85 7.53 6.98 -8.24
N ALA A 86 8.14 5.96 -7.63
CA ALA A 86 7.55 4.64 -7.42
C ALA A 86 6.63 4.63 -6.20
N VAL A 87 5.34 4.31 -6.40
CA VAL A 87 4.36 4.18 -5.31
C VAL A 87 4.10 2.69 -5.07
N PRO A 88 4.32 2.17 -3.85
CA PRO A 88 4.01 0.79 -3.53
C PRO A 88 2.49 0.57 -3.58
N LEU A 89 2.06 -0.38 -4.42
CA LEU A 89 0.65 -0.77 -4.55
C LEU A 89 0.25 -1.77 -3.46
N MET A 90 1.17 -2.63 -3.07
CA MET A 90 0.90 -3.70 -2.11
C MET A 90 0.99 -3.20 -0.67
N ARG A 91 0.05 -3.64 0.17
CA ARG A 91 0.22 -3.57 1.62
C ARG A 91 1.33 -4.55 2.01
N THR A 92 2.26 -4.08 2.83
CA THR A 92 3.43 -4.81 3.36
C THR A 92 3.09 -6.15 4.06
N ASP A 93 1.81 -6.43 4.32
CA ASP A 93 1.33 -7.57 5.11
C ASP A 93 0.68 -8.69 4.26
N GLU A 94 0.55 -8.51 2.93
CA GLU A 94 0.09 -9.60 2.06
C GLU A 94 1.25 -10.58 1.81
N ASN A 95 1.34 -11.65 2.61
CA ASN A 95 2.20 -12.80 2.36
C ASN A 95 1.69 -13.61 1.16
N LEU A 96 1.72 -13.02 -0.03
CA LEU A 96 1.40 -13.71 -1.28
C LEU A 96 2.59 -14.53 -1.75
N THR A 97 2.30 -15.66 -2.37
CA THR A 97 3.33 -16.43 -3.07
C THR A 97 3.87 -15.61 -4.25
N PRO A 98 5.13 -15.79 -4.67
CA PRO A 98 5.71 -15.08 -5.81
C PRO A 98 4.84 -15.16 -7.07
N ARG A 99 4.24 -16.34 -7.31
CA ARG A 99 3.36 -16.59 -8.45
C ARG A 99 2.06 -15.78 -8.39
N GLU A 100 1.46 -15.63 -7.21
CA GLU A 100 0.26 -14.79 -7.04
C GLU A 100 0.59 -13.31 -7.27
N ILE A 101 1.78 -12.88 -6.85
CA ILE A 101 2.25 -11.50 -7.06
C ILE A 101 2.45 -11.22 -8.55
N GLU A 102 3.09 -12.13 -9.28
CA GLU A 102 3.24 -12.05 -10.73
C GLU A 102 1.89 -12.02 -11.45
N GLN A 103 0.95 -12.87 -11.04
CA GLN A 103 -0.38 -12.91 -11.63
C GLN A 103 -1.15 -11.61 -11.38
N LYS A 104 -1.10 -11.08 -10.15
CA LYS A 104 -1.71 -9.78 -9.79
C LYS A 104 -1.05 -8.63 -10.56
N ALA A 105 0.27 -8.68 -10.76
CA ALA A 105 1.00 -7.71 -11.58
C ALA A 105 0.54 -7.75 -13.03
N ALA A 106 0.41 -8.95 -13.61
CA ALA A 106 -0.03 -9.14 -14.98
C ALA A 106 -1.47 -8.65 -15.19
N GLU A 107 -2.36 -8.92 -14.23
CA GLU A 107 -3.74 -8.44 -14.26
C GLU A 107 -3.80 -6.90 -14.21
N LEU A 108 -3.03 -6.28 -13.32
CA LEU A 108 -2.92 -4.82 -13.22
C LEU A 108 -2.32 -4.20 -14.49
N ALA A 109 -1.26 -4.81 -15.04
CA ALA A 109 -0.61 -4.35 -16.27
C ALA A 109 -1.57 -4.42 -17.46
N TYR A 110 -2.32 -5.52 -17.58
CA TYR A 110 -3.35 -5.69 -18.60
C TYR A 110 -4.49 -4.67 -18.43
N PHE A 111 -4.92 -4.41 -17.19
CA PHE A 111 -5.96 -3.44 -16.88
C PHE A 111 -5.56 -2.00 -17.23
N LEU A 112 -4.30 -1.65 -16.96
CA LEU A 112 -3.73 -0.32 -17.18
C LEU A 112 -3.13 -0.14 -18.58
N CYS A 113 -2.92 -1.23 -19.32
CA CYS A 113 -2.19 -1.30 -20.59
C CYS A 113 -0.77 -0.71 -20.52
N VAL A 114 -0.04 -1.02 -19.44
CA VAL A 114 1.34 -0.56 -19.19
C VAL A 114 2.33 -1.73 -19.18
N PRO A 115 3.60 -1.52 -19.56
CA PRO A 115 4.64 -2.54 -19.46
C PRO A 115 4.94 -2.95 -18.01
N ILE A 116 5.40 -4.19 -17.84
CA ILE A 116 5.90 -4.74 -16.58
C ILE A 116 7.42 -4.71 -16.62
N GLU A 117 8.04 -4.18 -15.58
CA GLU A 117 9.49 -4.20 -15.38
C GLU A 117 9.81 -5.03 -14.13
N VAL A 118 10.74 -5.98 -14.27
CA VAL A 118 11.15 -6.87 -13.17
C VAL A 118 12.61 -6.54 -12.83
N PHE A 119 12.88 -6.26 -11.56
CA PHE A 119 14.21 -5.92 -11.05
C PHE A 119 14.59 -6.75 -9.82
#